data_AF-A0AAE5MK53-F1
#
_entry.id   AF-A0AAE5MK53-F1
#
_cell.length_a   1.000
_cell.length_b   1.000
_cell.length_c   1.000
_cell.angle_alpha   90.00
_cell.angle_beta   90.00
_cell.angle_gamma   90.00
#
_symmetry.space_group_name_H-M   'P 1'
#
loop_
_entity.id
_entity.type
_entity.pdbx_description
1 polymer ?
#
loop_
_entity_poly.entity_id
_entity_poly.type
_entity_poly.pdbx_seq_one_letter_code
_entity_poly.pdbx_strand_id
1 'polypeptide(L)'
;MSMTWPQVRGLSYSTMGRSVRAETWADGTYTGKVWFQPPTSWRIENASGEVTYIENATDEYRRGDDGIMVHVVKSPHRWVMMTGHAPSLLLQAYSMWLPQEQGVPAQLDEPTSPREVDVRGRTGWEVQFTDQSINRTGRIVTYAIDAETGVALSRSTPGLALELSDPLIDEPFDPALFTWTGPTRDEEDLANAGQREYEAKMQALSQMPAAQVTWTPGKIQARPIDGDPRTGALNLQVMPNYQDFTLRQWVTELGEPAGELSTRTPLMHRATVGPWTYEIRSHTPIDTGDCERIIASIVPADLPSTPADQIREAIDLEAAEQADAKLTRMLGTGRRLADYLGGDGGVSLLIRTDFSDDAKWREAAAAAMAPGEGENSDFSADLTCIDNPENNGLSIPDLIERIGDHPPYYVFIADHTTITDPEHPILAVDTGPEDFGSTRGQTVRVIPSQMWSVENNLSISNMDFDEFVESAGPDGVYRGF
;
A
#
# COMPACT_ATOMS: atom_id res chain seq x y z
N MET A 1 -16.72 -22.31 39.32
CA MET A 1 -16.77 -23.21 38.14
C MET A 1 -16.04 -22.47 37.03
N SER A 2 -15.10 -23.09 36.33
CA SER A 2 -14.41 -22.44 35.21
C SER A 2 -15.38 -22.23 34.04
N MET A 3 -15.35 -21.04 33.42
CA MET A 3 -16.12 -20.81 32.20
C MET A 3 -15.48 -21.50 31.00
N THR A 4 -16.32 -21.96 30.08
CA THR A 4 -15.91 -22.45 28.76
C THR A 4 -15.78 -21.30 27.77
N TRP A 5 -14.98 -21.44 26.71
CA TRP A 5 -14.86 -20.40 25.69
C TRP A 5 -16.21 -19.97 25.10
N PRO A 6 -17.16 -20.86 24.74
CA PRO A 6 -18.48 -20.44 24.26
C PRO A 6 -19.25 -19.52 25.23
N GLN A 7 -19.06 -19.69 26.55
CA GLN A 7 -19.66 -18.82 27.56
C GLN A 7 -18.98 -17.46 27.62
N VAL A 8 -17.64 -17.41 27.64
CA VAL A 8 -16.86 -16.16 27.61
C VAL A 8 -17.12 -15.38 26.32
N ARG A 9 -17.18 -16.07 25.17
CA ARG A 9 -17.57 -15.50 23.88
C ARG A 9 -18.97 -14.89 23.93
N GLY A 10 -19.92 -15.58 24.56
CA GLY A 10 -21.28 -15.08 24.78
C GLY A 10 -21.32 -13.81 25.62
N LEU A 11 -20.48 -13.70 26.65
CA LEU A 11 -20.32 -12.46 27.42
C LEU A 11 -19.86 -11.33 26.51
N SER A 12 -18.85 -11.56 25.67
CA SER A 12 -18.36 -10.47 24.83
C SER A 12 -19.34 -10.05 23.73
N TYR A 13 -20.10 -10.99 23.15
CA TYR A 13 -21.21 -10.65 22.26
C TYR A 13 -22.29 -9.79 22.90
N SER A 14 -22.46 -9.85 24.21
CA SER A 14 -23.44 -9.01 24.91
C SER A 14 -23.11 -7.52 24.87
N THR A 15 -21.92 -7.13 24.40
CA THR A 15 -21.49 -5.73 24.21
C THR A 15 -21.81 -5.19 22.80
N MET A 16 -22.19 -6.06 21.86
CA MET A 16 -22.52 -5.65 20.49
C MET A 16 -23.65 -4.62 20.47
N GLY A 17 -23.40 -3.48 19.81
CA GLY A 17 -24.38 -2.41 19.66
C GLY A 17 -24.63 -1.57 20.92
N ARG A 18 -23.84 -1.74 21.98
CA ARG A 18 -23.99 -1.01 23.25
C ARG A 18 -22.94 0.08 23.40
N SER A 19 -23.32 1.16 24.08
CA SER A 19 -22.42 2.28 24.35
C SER A 19 -21.42 1.90 25.42
N VAL A 20 -20.16 2.29 25.27
CA VAL A 20 -19.11 2.03 26.26
C VAL A 20 -18.28 3.28 26.51
N ARG A 21 -18.04 3.59 27.78
CA ARG A 21 -17.02 4.54 28.23
C ARG A 21 -15.99 3.81 29.06
N ALA A 22 -14.70 4.12 28.87
CA ALA A 22 -13.63 3.54 29.66
C ALA A 22 -12.41 4.46 29.75
N GLU A 23 -11.55 4.19 30.72
CA GLU A 23 -10.19 4.71 30.78
C GLU A 23 -9.23 3.78 30.05
N THR A 24 -8.28 4.34 29.30
CA THR A 24 -7.38 3.57 28.42
C THR A 24 -5.97 3.55 28.95
N TRP A 25 -5.30 2.41 28.77
CA TRP A 25 -3.92 2.19 29.18
C TRP A 25 -3.13 1.46 28.09
N ALA A 26 -1.85 1.77 27.97
CA ALA A 26 -0.90 1.07 27.11
C ALA A 26 0.40 0.80 27.87
N ASP A 27 0.87 -0.44 27.86
CA ASP A 27 2.09 -0.91 28.53
C ASP A 27 2.22 -0.41 29.98
N GLY A 28 1.11 -0.49 30.71
CA GLY A 28 1.02 -0.08 32.11
C GLY A 28 0.77 1.42 32.34
N THR A 29 0.87 2.26 31.30
CA THR A 29 0.76 3.73 31.38
C THR A 29 -0.65 4.20 31.03
N TYR A 30 -1.19 5.15 31.79
CA TYR A 30 -2.49 5.76 31.51
C TYR A 30 -2.40 6.62 30.24
N THR A 31 -3.25 6.35 29.26
CA THR A 31 -3.25 7.04 27.97
C THR A 31 -4.42 7.99 27.78
N GLY A 32 -5.51 7.84 28.55
CA GLY A 32 -6.64 8.76 28.50
C GLY A 32 -8.00 8.08 28.64
N LYS A 33 -9.01 8.57 27.89
CA LYS A 33 -10.40 8.13 27.97
C LYS A 33 -10.98 7.89 26.60
N VAL A 34 -11.91 6.94 26.51
CA VAL A 34 -12.65 6.62 25.30
C VAL A 34 -14.15 6.59 25.57
N TRP A 35 -14.91 7.10 24.61
CA TRP A 35 -16.35 6.92 24.49
C TRP A 35 -16.65 6.32 23.13
N PHE A 36 -17.45 5.27 23.11
CA PHE A 36 -17.88 4.61 21.90
C PHE A 36 -19.39 4.44 21.92
N GLN A 37 -20.06 5.02 20.93
CA GLN A 37 -21.46 4.83 20.64
C GLN A 37 -21.57 4.14 19.27
N PRO A 38 -21.92 2.85 19.23
CA PRO A 38 -22.17 2.17 17.97
C PRO A 38 -23.25 2.88 17.13
N PRO A 39 -23.17 2.78 15.78
CA PRO A 39 -22.21 1.98 15.03
C PRO A 39 -20.86 2.65 14.77
N THR A 40 -20.77 3.98 14.80
CA THR A 40 -19.63 4.74 14.23
C THR A 40 -19.13 5.89 15.08
N SER A 41 -19.72 6.15 16.24
CA SER A 41 -19.42 7.36 17.00
C SER A 41 -18.35 7.13 18.04
N TRP A 42 -17.27 7.89 17.98
CA TRP A 42 -16.10 7.77 18.86
C TRP A 42 -15.70 9.12 19.41
N ARG A 43 -15.21 9.12 20.65
CA ARG A 43 -14.43 10.21 21.21
C ARG A 43 -13.25 9.62 21.96
N ILE A 44 -12.06 10.15 21.73
CA ILE A 44 -10.86 9.79 22.47
C ILE A 44 -10.25 11.07 23.04
N GLU A 45 -9.92 11.02 24.31
CA GLU A 45 -9.15 12.03 25.01
C GLU A 45 -7.82 11.42 25.46
N ASN A 46 -6.76 12.22 25.43
CA ASN A 46 -5.45 11.82 25.96
C ASN A 46 -5.41 11.89 27.50
N ALA A 47 -4.24 11.59 28.08
CA ALA A 47 -4.04 11.59 29.53
C ALA A 47 -4.26 12.96 30.20
N SER A 48 -4.12 14.08 29.48
CA SER A 48 -4.41 15.43 29.97
C SER A 48 -5.89 15.82 29.84
N GLY A 49 -6.74 14.97 29.25
CA GLY A 49 -8.17 15.24 29.01
C GLY A 49 -8.42 16.07 27.74
N GLU A 50 -7.43 16.23 26.87
CA GLU A 50 -7.60 16.90 25.60
C GLU A 50 -8.12 15.92 24.55
N VAL A 51 -9.08 16.37 23.74
CA VAL A 51 -9.64 15.58 22.64
C VAL A 51 -8.58 15.35 21.58
N THR A 52 -8.31 14.08 21.27
CA THR A 52 -7.42 13.68 20.18
C THR A 52 -8.18 13.14 18.98
N TYR A 53 -9.40 12.63 19.19
CA TYR A 53 -10.22 12.05 18.15
C TYR A 53 -11.70 12.23 18.42
N ILE A 54 -12.47 12.58 17.39
CA ILE A 54 -13.93 12.50 17.36
C ILE A 54 -14.35 11.88 16.02
N GLU A 55 -15.31 10.98 16.04
CA GLU A 55 -15.95 10.44 14.85
C GLU A 55 -17.45 10.36 15.06
N ASN A 56 -18.21 10.60 14.00
CA ASN A 56 -19.62 10.31 13.94
C ASN A 56 -19.99 9.74 12.55
N ALA A 57 -21.28 9.71 12.22
CA ALA A 57 -21.77 9.14 10.97
C ALA A 57 -21.29 9.93 9.72
N THR A 58 -21.09 11.23 9.83
CA THR A 58 -20.80 12.13 8.72
C THR A 58 -19.41 12.76 8.79
N ASP A 59 -18.80 12.81 9.97
CA ASP A 59 -17.60 13.59 10.21
C ASP A 59 -16.57 12.82 11.04
N GLU A 60 -15.31 13.13 10.78
CA GLU A 60 -14.14 12.67 11.53
C GLU A 60 -13.27 13.88 11.86
N TYR A 61 -12.80 13.94 13.10
CA TYR A 61 -11.89 14.97 13.59
C TYR A 61 -10.68 14.30 14.23
N ARG A 62 -9.48 14.60 13.74
CA ARG A 62 -8.20 14.14 14.30
C ARG A 62 -7.36 15.31 14.76
N ARG A 63 -6.78 15.25 15.95
CA ARG A 63 -5.89 16.31 16.40
C ARG A 63 -4.57 16.27 15.61
N GLY A 64 -4.21 17.38 14.97
CA GLY A 64 -2.91 17.55 14.31
C GLY A 64 -1.78 17.86 15.30
N ASP A 65 -0.54 17.76 14.82
CA ASP A 65 0.66 18.08 15.62
C ASP A 65 0.71 19.56 16.07
N ASP A 66 0.02 20.43 15.34
CA ASP A 66 -0.19 21.85 15.65
C ASP A 66 -1.24 22.08 16.76
N GLY A 67 -1.90 21.01 17.23
CA GLY A 67 -2.94 21.05 18.24
C GLY A 67 -4.33 21.45 17.71
N ILE A 68 -4.48 21.74 16.42
CA ILE A 68 -5.76 22.07 15.77
C ILE A 68 -6.41 20.77 15.26
N MET A 69 -7.74 20.67 15.32
CA MET A 69 -8.44 19.50 14.78
C MET A 69 -8.47 19.57 13.26
N VAL A 70 -8.02 18.49 12.62
CA VAL A 70 -8.22 18.22 11.20
C VAL A 70 -9.61 17.63 11.03
N HIS A 71 -10.48 18.33 10.29
CA HIS A 71 -11.84 17.88 10.01
C HIS A 71 -11.92 17.22 8.64
N VAL A 72 -12.63 16.09 8.60
CA VAL A 72 -12.93 15.34 7.38
C VAL A 72 -14.41 15.00 7.32
N VAL A 73 -15.03 15.28 6.18
CA VAL A 73 -16.38 14.79 5.86
C VAL A 73 -16.28 13.37 5.32
N LYS A 74 -17.02 12.44 5.91
CA LYS A 74 -17.06 11.03 5.51
C LYS A 74 -17.92 10.88 4.25
N SER A 75 -17.27 10.67 3.11
CA SER A 75 -17.94 10.26 1.86
C SER A 75 -18.26 8.75 1.90
N PRO A 76 -19.42 8.31 1.39
CA PRO A 76 -19.72 6.88 1.24
C PRO A 76 -18.77 6.16 0.26
N HIS A 77 -17.94 6.90 -0.48
CA HIS A 77 -16.93 6.38 -1.41
C HIS A 77 -15.50 6.53 -0.87
N ARG A 78 -15.30 7.09 0.33
CA ARG A 78 -13.98 7.20 0.95
C ARG A 78 -13.53 5.82 1.41
N TRP A 79 -12.44 5.31 0.86
CA TRP A 79 -11.76 4.16 1.45
C TRP A 79 -11.14 4.58 2.79
N VAL A 80 -11.83 4.26 3.89
CA VAL A 80 -11.31 4.46 5.24
C VAL A 80 -10.78 3.13 5.74
N MET A 81 -9.46 2.99 5.78
CA MET A 81 -8.84 1.94 6.60
C MET A 81 -9.13 2.29 8.06
N MET A 82 -10.08 1.57 8.68
CA MET A 82 -10.36 1.62 10.14
C MET A 82 -9.22 0.94 10.92
N THR A 83 -7.97 1.25 10.60
CA THR A 83 -6.79 0.73 11.27
C THR A 83 -6.13 1.87 12.01
N GLY A 84 -6.26 1.94 13.34
CA GLY A 84 -5.37 2.83 14.09
C GLY A 84 -5.79 3.22 15.50
N HIS A 85 -7.07 3.13 15.87
CA HIS A 85 -7.45 3.51 17.23
C HIS A 85 -7.28 2.33 18.18
N ALA A 86 -6.22 2.35 18.98
CA ALA A 86 -5.90 1.30 19.94
C ALA A 86 -7.11 0.82 20.79
N PRO A 87 -8.04 1.69 21.26
CA PRO A 87 -9.21 1.24 22.01
C PRO A 87 -10.23 0.41 21.21
N SER A 88 -10.27 0.53 19.88
CA SER A 88 -11.22 -0.22 19.04
C SER A 88 -10.97 -1.74 19.11
N LEU A 89 -9.71 -2.14 19.26
CA LEU A 89 -9.31 -3.54 19.45
C LEU A 89 -9.91 -4.17 20.72
N LEU A 90 -10.34 -3.35 21.67
CA LEU A 90 -10.97 -3.79 22.92
C LEU A 90 -12.50 -3.60 22.89
N LEU A 91 -12.97 -2.41 22.52
CA LEU A 91 -14.41 -2.09 22.52
C LEU A 91 -15.19 -2.78 21.41
N GLN A 92 -14.51 -3.24 20.35
CA GLN A 92 -15.10 -4.02 19.26
C GLN A 92 -14.51 -5.44 19.17
N ALA A 93 -13.88 -5.94 20.24
CA ALA A 93 -13.24 -7.26 20.25
C ALA A 93 -14.21 -8.39 19.84
N TYR A 94 -15.51 -8.22 20.10
CA TYR A 94 -16.58 -9.13 19.67
C TYR A 94 -16.61 -9.44 18.16
N SER A 95 -16.05 -8.56 17.33
CA SER A 95 -15.97 -8.75 15.88
C SER A 95 -14.99 -9.86 15.49
N MET A 96 -14.00 -10.16 16.34
CA MET A 96 -12.93 -11.11 16.06
C MET A 96 -13.37 -12.57 16.03
N TRP A 97 -14.51 -12.89 16.65
CA TRP A 97 -15.00 -14.27 16.75
C TRP A 97 -16.42 -14.45 16.23
N LEU A 98 -16.89 -13.51 15.39
CA LEU A 98 -18.11 -13.64 14.61
C LEU A 98 -18.14 -14.97 13.83
N PRO A 99 -19.32 -15.55 13.57
CA PRO A 99 -19.42 -16.75 12.74
C PRO A 99 -18.72 -16.53 11.40
N GLN A 100 -17.78 -17.41 11.09
CA GLN A 100 -16.96 -17.32 9.90
C GLN A 100 -17.81 -17.51 8.65
N GLU A 101 -17.67 -16.61 7.68
CA GLU A 101 -18.25 -16.78 6.36
C GLU A 101 -17.56 -17.93 5.63
N GLN A 102 -18.32 -18.73 4.89
CA GLN A 102 -17.75 -19.87 4.15
C GLN A 102 -16.68 -19.39 3.17
N GLY A 103 -15.46 -19.91 3.29
CA GLY A 103 -14.35 -19.63 2.37
C GLY A 103 -13.40 -18.52 2.80
N VAL A 104 -13.66 -17.80 3.90
CA VAL A 104 -12.72 -16.82 4.46
C VAL A 104 -11.92 -17.51 5.57
N PRO A 105 -10.57 -17.59 5.52
CA PRO A 105 -9.76 -18.16 6.61
C PRO A 105 -9.98 -17.41 7.94
N ALA A 106 -9.96 -18.13 9.06
CA ALA A 106 -10.19 -17.51 10.36
C ALA A 106 -8.95 -16.69 10.72
N GLN A 107 -9.15 -15.45 11.18
CA GLN A 107 -8.03 -14.63 11.65
C GLN A 107 -7.43 -15.20 12.94
N LEU A 108 -8.28 -15.70 13.85
CA LEU A 108 -7.88 -16.34 15.10
C LEU A 108 -8.17 -17.84 15.06
N ASP A 109 -7.21 -18.66 15.50
CA ASP A 109 -7.37 -20.10 15.67
C ASP A 109 -8.26 -20.46 16.88
N GLU A 110 -8.36 -21.76 17.21
CA GLU A 110 -9.01 -22.20 18.45
C GLU A 110 -8.32 -21.62 19.71
N PRO A 111 -9.10 -21.06 20.66
CA PRO A 111 -8.52 -20.48 21.86
C PRO A 111 -8.09 -21.52 22.89
N THR A 112 -7.20 -21.09 23.79
CA THR A 112 -6.95 -21.80 25.05
C THR A 112 -8.19 -21.84 25.94
N SER A 113 -8.18 -22.74 26.93
CA SER A 113 -9.23 -22.78 27.95
C SER A 113 -9.21 -21.48 28.78
N PRO A 114 -10.36 -20.82 29.01
CA PRO A 114 -10.39 -19.58 29.76
C PRO A 114 -9.83 -19.70 31.16
N ARG A 115 -9.00 -18.72 31.55
CA ARG A 115 -8.40 -18.62 32.87
C ARG A 115 -8.88 -17.35 33.56
N GLU A 116 -9.28 -17.44 34.82
CA GLU A 116 -9.63 -16.24 35.60
C GLU A 116 -8.39 -15.36 35.80
N VAL A 117 -8.56 -14.05 35.61
CA VAL A 117 -7.52 -13.03 35.73
C VAL A 117 -8.10 -11.77 36.36
N ASP A 118 -7.27 -11.00 37.07
CA ASP A 118 -7.60 -9.64 37.47
C ASP A 118 -6.93 -8.67 36.49
N VAL A 119 -7.73 -7.77 35.89
CA VAL A 119 -7.23 -6.66 35.09
C VAL A 119 -7.76 -5.38 35.71
N ARG A 120 -6.84 -4.57 36.24
CA ARG A 120 -7.14 -3.26 36.84
C ARG A 120 -8.23 -3.32 37.92
N GLY A 121 -8.23 -4.37 38.76
CA GLY A 121 -9.17 -4.54 39.86
C GLY A 121 -10.53 -5.11 39.44
N ARG A 122 -10.64 -5.63 38.21
CA ARG A 122 -11.83 -6.31 37.70
C ARG A 122 -11.50 -7.74 37.33
N THR A 123 -12.38 -8.66 37.76
CA THR A 123 -12.26 -10.07 37.40
C THR A 123 -12.70 -10.28 35.96
N GLY A 124 -11.85 -10.94 35.17
CA GLY A 124 -12.12 -11.30 33.78
C GLY A 124 -11.65 -12.72 33.44
N TRP A 125 -11.89 -13.10 32.19
CA TRP A 125 -11.53 -14.38 31.62
C TRP A 125 -10.49 -14.19 30.53
N GLU A 126 -9.26 -14.61 30.80
CA GLU A 126 -8.15 -14.61 29.88
C GLU A 126 -8.26 -15.79 28.91
N VAL A 127 -8.08 -15.52 27.62
CA VAL A 127 -8.00 -16.49 26.53
C VAL A 127 -6.88 -16.11 25.57
N GLN A 128 -6.19 -17.10 25.02
CA GLN A 128 -5.11 -16.91 24.06
C GLN A 128 -5.48 -17.52 22.72
N PHE A 129 -5.11 -16.84 21.64
CA PHE A 129 -5.31 -17.26 20.26
C PHE A 129 -3.99 -17.19 19.49
N THR A 130 -3.91 -17.95 18.41
CA THR A 130 -2.94 -17.70 17.33
C THR A 130 -3.60 -16.81 16.29
N ASP A 131 -3.06 -15.62 16.02
CA ASP A 131 -3.47 -14.67 14.99
C ASP A 131 -2.68 -14.92 13.70
N GLN A 132 -3.38 -15.36 12.67
CA GLN A 132 -2.81 -15.74 11.37
C GLN A 132 -2.42 -14.52 10.51
N SER A 133 -2.85 -13.31 10.88
CA SER A 133 -2.56 -12.08 10.12
C SER A 133 -1.20 -11.45 10.45
N ILE A 134 -0.55 -11.87 11.54
CA ILE A 134 0.70 -11.27 12.04
C ILE A 134 1.92 -12.06 11.51
N ASN A 135 2.68 -11.45 10.60
CA ASN A 135 3.76 -12.14 9.85
C ASN A 135 5.17 -12.13 10.47
N ARG A 136 5.39 -11.67 11.70
CA ARG A 136 6.71 -11.79 12.37
C ARG A 136 6.58 -12.02 13.88
N THR A 137 7.19 -13.10 14.38
CA THR A 137 7.54 -13.43 15.78
C THR A 137 6.48 -13.32 16.91
N GLY A 138 5.23 -12.92 16.62
CA GLY A 138 4.20 -12.71 17.63
C GLY A 138 2.81 -13.13 17.19
N ARG A 139 2.65 -14.42 16.89
CA ARG A 139 1.36 -15.00 16.54
C ARG A 139 0.40 -15.09 17.72
N ILE A 140 0.87 -15.03 18.96
CA ILE A 140 -0.02 -15.19 20.11
C ILE A 140 -0.62 -13.84 20.49
N VAL A 141 -1.94 -13.77 20.47
CA VAL A 141 -2.72 -12.67 21.02
C VAL A 141 -3.50 -13.15 22.23
N THR A 142 -3.45 -12.38 23.32
CA THR A 142 -4.18 -12.68 24.55
C THR A 142 -5.26 -11.64 24.74
N TYR A 143 -6.48 -12.06 25.07
CA TYR A 143 -7.58 -11.19 25.49
C TYR A 143 -8.00 -11.53 26.91
N ALA A 144 -8.38 -10.52 27.71
CA ALA A 144 -9.13 -10.71 28.95
C ALA A 144 -10.52 -10.08 28.83
N ILE A 145 -11.57 -10.88 29.00
CA ILE A 145 -12.97 -10.43 28.89
C ILE A 145 -13.56 -10.22 30.28
N ASP A 146 -14.09 -9.02 30.56
CA ASP A 146 -14.68 -8.67 31.85
C ASP A 146 -15.83 -9.63 32.20
N ALA A 147 -15.80 -10.20 33.40
CA ALA A 147 -16.81 -11.17 33.82
C ALA A 147 -18.18 -10.53 34.07
N GLU A 148 -18.23 -9.22 34.34
CA GLU A 148 -19.46 -8.48 34.65
C GLU A 148 -20.07 -7.82 33.41
N THR A 149 -19.28 -7.06 32.64
CA THR A 149 -19.77 -6.26 31.50
C THR A 149 -19.61 -6.95 30.14
N GLY A 150 -18.71 -7.93 30.03
CA GLY A 150 -18.35 -8.56 28.76
C GLY A 150 -17.38 -7.75 27.87
N VAL A 151 -17.00 -6.54 28.28
CA VAL A 151 -16.01 -5.72 27.56
C VAL A 151 -14.64 -6.39 27.62
N ALA A 152 -13.86 -6.36 26.54
CA ALA A 152 -12.46 -6.79 26.61
C ALA A 152 -11.65 -5.78 27.43
N LEU A 153 -11.21 -6.20 28.62
CA LEU A 153 -10.40 -5.39 29.52
C LEU A 153 -8.95 -5.29 29.06
N SER A 154 -8.43 -6.31 28.37
CA SER A 154 -7.09 -6.27 27.85
C SER A 154 -6.92 -7.03 26.55
N ARG A 155 -5.93 -6.60 25.77
CA ARG A 155 -5.40 -7.26 24.59
C ARG A 155 -3.89 -7.10 24.61
N SER A 156 -3.15 -8.20 24.55
CA SER A 156 -1.69 -8.17 24.48
C SER A 156 -1.14 -9.01 23.34
N THR A 157 -0.11 -8.48 22.70
CA THR A 157 0.77 -9.13 21.73
C THR A 157 2.21 -8.88 22.14
N PRO A 158 3.21 -9.64 21.64
CA PRO A 158 4.61 -9.33 21.92
C PRO A 158 4.94 -7.87 21.55
N GLY A 159 5.33 -7.08 22.56
CA GLY A 159 5.70 -5.67 22.38
C GLY A 159 4.57 -4.64 22.54
N LEU A 160 3.32 -5.05 22.81
CA LEU A 160 2.23 -4.11 23.09
C LEU A 160 1.14 -4.76 23.96
N ALA A 161 0.83 -4.13 25.09
CA ALA A 161 -0.32 -4.45 25.94
C ALA A 161 -1.27 -3.26 26.05
N LEU A 162 -2.53 -3.46 25.67
CA LEU A 162 -3.60 -2.48 25.79
C LEU A 162 -4.57 -2.93 26.88
N GLU A 163 -5.02 -2.00 27.72
CA GLU A 163 -5.96 -2.28 28.79
C GLU A 163 -7.01 -1.18 28.95
N LEU A 164 -8.15 -1.54 29.56
CA LEU A 164 -9.20 -0.65 30.01
C LEU A 164 -9.38 -0.72 31.52
N SER A 165 -9.64 0.42 32.15
CA SER A 165 -10.19 0.50 33.51
C SER A 165 -11.57 1.16 33.50
N ASP A 166 -12.37 0.84 34.50
CA ASP A 166 -13.70 1.40 34.75
C ASP A 166 -14.63 1.42 33.51
N PRO A 167 -14.79 0.28 32.78
CA PRO A 167 -15.73 0.24 31.67
C PRO A 167 -17.17 0.40 32.19
N LEU A 168 -17.88 1.36 31.61
CA LEU A 168 -19.31 1.58 31.83
C LEU A 168 -20.06 1.36 30.53
N ILE A 169 -21.10 0.54 30.60
CA ILE A 169 -21.93 0.16 29.46
C ILE A 169 -23.31 0.79 29.56
N ASP A 170 -23.90 1.13 28.42
CA ASP A 170 -25.23 1.75 28.28
C ASP A 170 -25.38 3.10 29.01
N GLU A 171 -24.27 3.80 29.26
CA GLU A 171 -24.32 5.20 29.67
C GLU A 171 -24.92 6.02 28.51
N PRO A 172 -25.98 6.81 28.74
CA PRO A 172 -26.53 7.66 27.70
C PRO A 172 -25.55 8.81 27.44
N PHE A 173 -25.07 8.92 26.19
CA PHE A 173 -24.22 10.02 25.78
C PHE A 173 -25.03 11.14 25.13
N ASP A 174 -24.67 12.38 25.46
CA ASP A 174 -25.11 13.54 24.69
C ASP A 174 -24.49 13.43 23.27
N PRO A 175 -25.29 13.49 22.18
CA PRO A 175 -24.75 13.49 20.82
C PRO A 175 -23.70 14.58 20.56
N ALA A 176 -23.75 15.71 21.29
CA ALA A 176 -22.75 16.78 21.22
C ALA A 176 -21.34 16.31 21.61
N LEU A 177 -21.22 15.22 22.38
CA LEU A 177 -19.94 14.60 22.74
C LEU A 177 -19.13 14.14 21.52
N PHE A 178 -19.83 13.75 20.46
CA PHE A 178 -19.28 13.23 19.19
C PHE A 178 -19.23 14.30 18.09
N THR A 179 -19.21 15.57 18.49
CA THR A 179 -19.07 16.71 17.57
C THR A 179 -17.98 17.63 18.08
N TRP A 180 -17.13 18.13 17.19
CA TRP A 180 -16.15 19.15 17.53
C TRP A 180 -16.70 20.55 17.23
N THR A 181 -16.60 21.46 18.18
CA THR A 181 -17.06 22.86 18.03
C THR A 181 -15.92 23.87 18.09
N GLY A 182 -14.67 23.40 18.21
CA GLY A 182 -13.48 24.25 18.23
C GLY A 182 -12.98 24.58 16.82
N PRO A 183 -11.84 25.27 16.71
CA PRO A 183 -11.23 25.55 15.42
C PRO A 183 -10.90 24.24 14.69
N THR A 184 -11.18 24.23 13.40
CA THR A 184 -10.80 23.15 12.49
C THR A 184 -9.96 23.69 11.36
N ARG A 185 -9.16 22.80 10.77
CA ARG A 185 -8.68 22.95 9.40
C ARG A 185 -9.20 21.78 8.59
N ASP A 186 -9.59 22.03 7.36
CA ASP A 186 -10.04 20.97 6.46
C ASP A 186 -8.84 20.12 6.03
N GLU A 187 -9.03 18.82 5.84
CA GLU A 187 -8.03 17.90 5.29
C GLU A 187 -7.75 18.14 3.78
N GLU A 188 -7.91 19.38 3.28
CA GLU A 188 -7.53 19.74 1.92
C GLU A 188 -6.00 19.63 1.68
N ASP A 189 -5.20 19.53 2.75
CA ASP A 189 -3.74 19.41 2.70
C ASP A 189 -3.18 17.98 2.91
N LEU A 190 -4.01 16.98 3.23
CA LEU A 190 -3.52 15.62 3.55
C LEU A 190 -4.32 14.46 2.93
N ALA A 191 -5.39 14.71 2.18
CA ALA A 191 -5.88 13.70 1.25
C ALA A 191 -4.79 13.46 0.20
N ASN A 192 -4.00 12.38 0.37
CA ASN A 192 -3.08 11.89 -0.66
C ASN A 192 -3.77 12.00 -2.01
N ALA A 193 -3.10 12.53 -3.04
CA ALA A 193 -3.69 12.68 -4.37
C ALA A 193 -4.47 11.43 -4.81
N GLY A 194 -3.95 10.24 -4.47
CA GLY A 194 -4.59 8.95 -4.71
C GLY A 194 -5.98 8.76 -4.06
N GLN A 195 -6.27 9.37 -2.90
CA GLN A 195 -7.60 9.30 -2.28
C GLN A 195 -8.62 10.13 -3.06
N ARG A 196 -8.23 11.34 -3.49
CA ARG A 196 -9.09 12.20 -4.32
C ARG A 196 -9.32 11.58 -5.69
N GLU A 197 -8.27 11.03 -6.29
CA GLU A 197 -8.36 10.26 -7.53
C GLU A 197 -9.27 9.06 -7.38
N TYR A 198 -9.17 8.31 -6.28
CA TYR A 198 -10.05 7.17 -5.99
C TYR A 198 -11.51 7.58 -5.84
N GLU A 199 -11.81 8.63 -5.08
CA GLU A 199 -13.18 9.12 -4.89
C GLU A 199 -13.79 9.66 -6.19
N ALA A 200 -13.02 10.45 -6.96
CA ALA A 200 -13.43 10.93 -8.28
C ALA A 200 -13.67 9.77 -9.25
N LYS A 201 -12.80 8.75 -9.22
CA LYS A 201 -12.98 7.52 -9.99
C LYS A 201 -14.26 6.80 -9.59
N MET A 202 -14.47 6.52 -8.30
CA MET A 202 -15.67 5.83 -7.83
C MET A 202 -16.96 6.59 -8.16
N GLN A 203 -16.95 7.92 -8.07
CA GLN A 203 -18.06 8.75 -8.49
C GLN A 203 -18.31 8.63 -10.00
N ALA A 204 -17.27 8.70 -10.84
CA ALA A 204 -17.41 8.50 -12.28
C ALA A 204 -17.97 7.10 -12.61
N LEU A 205 -17.46 6.05 -11.97
CA LEU A 205 -17.95 4.68 -12.13
C LEU A 205 -19.44 4.54 -11.78
N SER A 206 -19.90 5.22 -10.73
CA SER A 206 -21.32 5.19 -10.31
C SER A 206 -22.27 5.81 -11.33
N GLN A 207 -21.76 6.68 -12.21
CA GLN A 207 -22.54 7.36 -13.25
C GLN A 207 -22.39 6.73 -14.64
N MET A 208 -21.49 5.74 -14.79
CA MET A 208 -21.28 5.07 -16.07
C MET A 208 -22.52 4.26 -16.49
N PRO A 209 -22.84 4.25 -17.79
CA PRO A 209 -23.74 3.25 -18.36
C PRO A 209 -23.24 1.83 -18.03
N ALA A 210 -24.08 1.05 -17.36
CA ALA A 210 -23.74 -0.30 -16.91
C ALA A 210 -24.73 -1.31 -17.50
N ALA A 211 -24.23 -2.50 -17.83
CA ALA A 211 -25.07 -3.64 -18.20
C ALA A 211 -26.07 -3.95 -17.08
N GLN A 212 -27.34 -4.14 -17.46
CA GLN A 212 -28.37 -4.54 -16.52
C GLN A 212 -28.56 -6.05 -16.56
N VAL A 213 -28.23 -6.72 -15.46
CA VAL A 213 -28.56 -8.14 -15.27
C VAL A 213 -30.05 -8.24 -14.97
N THR A 214 -30.82 -8.84 -15.88
CA THR A 214 -32.29 -8.93 -15.74
C THR A 214 -32.76 -10.26 -15.16
N TRP A 215 -31.88 -11.26 -15.08
CA TRP A 215 -32.20 -12.57 -14.52
C TRP A 215 -31.08 -13.11 -13.61
N THR A 216 -31.47 -13.56 -12.41
CA THR A 216 -30.73 -14.47 -11.55
C THR A 216 -31.75 -15.34 -10.79
N PRO A 217 -31.35 -16.41 -10.08
CA PRO A 217 -32.26 -17.19 -9.23
C PRO A 217 -32.90 -16.44 -8.04
N GLY A 218 -32.58 -15.15 -7.81
CA GLY A 218 -33.09 -14.35 -6.69
C GLY A 218 -33.28 -12.86 -7.02
N LYS A 219 -33.53 -12.03 -6.00
CA LYS A 219 -33.59 -10.57 -6.17
C LYS A 219 -32.20 -10.04 -6.49
N ILE A 220 -32.09 -9.17 -7.49
CA ILE A 220 -30.81 -8.67 -8.02
C ILE A 220 -30.51 -7.30 -7.40
N GLN A 221 -29.32 -7.15 -6.84
CA GLN A 221 -28.67 -5.86 -6.64
C GLN A 221 -27.34 -5.87 -7.37
N ALA A 222 -26.99 -4.77 -8.02
CA ALA A 222 -25.71 -4.62 -8.70
C ALA A 222 -25.13 -3.25 -8.37
N ARG A 223 -23.82 -3.20 -8.14
CA ARG A 223 -23.08 -1.94 -7.93
C ARG A 223 -21.71 -1.99 -8.60
N PRO A 224 -21.23 -0.87 -9.19
CA PRO A 224 -19.85 -0.75 -9.65
C PRO A 224 -18.86 -0.93 -8.49
N ILE A 225 -17.77 -1.65 -8.76
CA ILE A 225 -16.67 -1.82 -7.80
C ILE A 225 -15.31 -1.44 -8.38
N ASP A 226 -15.17 -1.42 -9.71
CA ASP A 226 -13.97 -0.98 -10.43
C ASP A 226 -14.30 -0.77 -11.93
N GLY A 227 -13.43 -0.10 -12.68
CA GLY A 227 -13.60 0.13 -14.11
C GLY A 227 -12.75 1.28 -14.66
N ASP A 228 -12.90 1.56 -15.96
CA ASP A 228 -12.35 2.74 -16.64
C ASP A 228 -13.49 3.45 -17.41
N PRO A 229 -13.88 4.67 -16.98
CA PRO A 229 -14.94 5.46 -17.63
C PRO A 229 -14.74 5.72 -19.12
N ARG A 230 -13.51 5.69 -19.63
CA ARG A 230 -13.20 6.02 -21.02
C ARG A 230 -13.44 4.84 -21.96
N THR A 231 -13.19 3.63 -21.49
CA THR A 231 -13.22 2.41 -22.31
C THR A 231 -14.56 1.68 -22.23
N GLY A 232 -15.42 2.06 -21.29
CA GLY A 232 -16.64 1.30 -20.95
C GLY A 232 -16.35 0.02 -20.15
N ALA A 233 -15.08 -0.23 -19.79
CA ALA A 233 -14.72 -1.32 -18.90
C ALA A 233 -15.31 -1.08 -17.52
N LEU A 234 -16.07 -2.05 -17.01
CA LEU A 234 -16.74 -1.93 -15.72
C LEU A 234 -16.85 -3.29 -15.05
N ASN A 235 -16.54 -3.33 -13.76
CA ASN A 235 -16.73 -4.48 -12.90
C ASN A 235 -17.89 -4.20 -11.95
N LEU A 236 -18.91 -5.04 -12.02
CA LEU A 236 -20.11 -4.96 -11.20
C LEU A 236 -20.07 -6.07 -10.16
N GLN A 237 -20.23 -5.72 -8.88
CA GLN A 237 -20.58 -6.69 -7.85
C GLN A 237 -22.08 -6.97 -7.97
N VAL A 238 -22.44 -8.19 -8.34
CA VAL A 238 -23.83 -8.65 -8.43
C VAL A 238 -24.14 -9.49 -7.21
N MET A 239 -25.13 -9.06 -6.44
CA MET A 239 -25.55 -9.66 -5.19
C MET A 239 -26.97 -10.21 -5.33
N PRO A 240 -27.13 -11.47 -5.76
CA PRO A 240 -28.39 -12.19 -5.63
C PRO A 240 -28.51 -12.73 -4.20
N ASN A 241 -29.73 -13.05 -3.75
CA ASN A 241 -30.01 -13.51 -2.38
C ASN A 241 -29.18 -14.70 -1.84
N TYR A 242 -28.42 -15.41 -2.69
CA TYR A 242 -27.76 -16.68 -2.35
C TYR A 242 -26.27 -16.77 -2.70
N GLN A 243 -25.79 -16.07 -3.74
CA GLN A 243 -24.40 -16.24 -4.22
C GLN A 243 -23.92 -15.04 -5.03
N ASP A 244 -23.00 -14.29 -4.44
CA ASP A 244 -22.39 -13.13 -5.07
C ASP A 244 -21.42 -13.51 -6.20
N PHE A 245 -21.38 -12.68 -7.23
CA PHE A 245 -20.40 -12.80 -8.31
C PHE A 245 -20.02 -11.44 -8.88
N THR A 246 -18.87 -11.39 -9.53
CA THR A 246 -18.44 -10.22 -10.28
C THR A 246 -18.79 -10.40 -11.76
N LEU A 247 -19.53 -9.44 -12.32
CA LEU A 247 -19.73 -9.32 -13.76
C LEU A 247 -18.74 -8.27 -14.29
N ARG A 248 -17.79 -8.68 -15.12
CA ARG A 248 -16.93 -7.76 -15.88
C ARG A 248 -17.57 -7.52 -17.24
N GLN A 249 -17.50 -6.28 -17.71
CA GLN A 249 -17.85 -5.89 -19.07
C GLN A 249 -16.73 -5.04 -19.69
N TRP A 250 -16.52 -5.15 -20.99
CA TRP A 250 -15.68 -4.23 -21.75
C TRP A 250 -16.03 -4.28 -23.25
N VAL A 251 -15.68 -3.23 -23.98
CA VAL A 251 -15.84 -3.19 -25.44
C VAL A 251 -14.81 -4.14 -26.06
N THR A 252 -15.27 -5.14 -26.81
CA THR A 252 -14.43 -6.22 -27.35
C THR A 252 -13.27 -5.69 -28.19
N GLU A 253 -13.52 -4.66 -28.99
CA GLU A 253 -12.52 -4.02 -29.86
C GLU A 253 -11.37 -3.36 -29.06
N LEU A 254 -11.64 -2.84 -27.86
CA LEU A 254 -10.62 -2.22 -27.01
C LEU A 254 -9.69 -3.23 -26.33
N GLY A 255 -10.00 -4.52 -26.42
CA GLY A 255 -9.23 -5.57 -25.76
C GLY A 255 -9.59 -5.73 -24.29
N GLU A 256 -9.11 -6.81 -23.68
CA GLU A 256 -9.37 -7.08 -22.27
C GLU A 256 -8.66 -6.04 -21.39
N PRO A 257 -9.37 -5.35 -20.47
CA PRO A 257 -8.76 -4.38 -19.59
C PRO A 257 -7.83 -5.07 -18.58
N ALA A 258 -6.65 -4.47 -18.39
CA ALA A 258 -5.73 -4.87 -17.33
C ALA A 258 -6.38 -4.65 -15.95
N GLY A 259 -6.33 -5.64 -15.06
CA GLY A 259 -6.92 -5.52 -13.72
C GLY A 259 -6.23 -6.41 -12.69
N GLU A 260 -5.66 -5.79 -11.66
CA GLU A 260 -4.93 -6.50 -10.59
C GLU A 260 -5.83 -7.15 -9.52
N LEU A 261 -7.04 -6.60 -9.27
CA LEU A 261 -7.98 -7.16 -8.29
C LEU A 261 -9.06 -8.06 -8.91
N SER A 262 -9.60 -7.69 -10.06
CA SER A 262 -10.74 -8.41 -10.70
C SER A 262 -10.34 -9.73 -11.37
N THR A 263 -9.07 -9.91 -11.70
CA THR A 263 -8.53 -11.17 -12.25
C THR A 263 -8.26 -12.22 -11.18
N ARG A 264 -8.18 -11.82 -9.89
CA ARG A 264 -7.90 -12.73 -8.76
C ARG A 264 -9.03 -13.72 -8.49
N THR A 265 -10.26 -13.35 -8.81
CA THR A 265 -11.43 -14.24 -8.68
C THR A 265 -11.46 -15.23 -9.85
N PRO A 266 -11.75 -16.53 -9.63
CA PRO A 266 -11.79 -17.52 -10.72
C PRO A 266 -12.82 -17.18 -11.81
N LEU A 267 -12.43 -17.41 -13.07
CA LEU A 267 -13.32 -17.26 -14.24
C LEU A 267 -14.34 -18.40 -14.26
N MET A 268 -15.63 -18.07 -14.27
CA MET A 268 -16.71 -19.05 -14.44
C MET A 268 -17.12 -19.19 -15.89
N HIS A 269 -17.30 -18.06 -16.59
CA HIS A 269 -17.76 -18.05 -17.97
C HIS A 269 -17.41 -16.71 -18.65
N ARG A 270 -17.14 -16.77 -19.97
CA ARG A 270 -16.85 -15.60 -20.82
C ARG A 270 -17.65 -15.73 -22.11
N ALA A 271 -18.33 -14.67 -22.52
CA ALA A 271 -19.02 -14.63 -23.80
C ALA A 271 -19.05 -13.22 -24.40
N THR A 272 -19.18 -13.14 -25.71
CA THR A 272 -19.32 -11.90 -26.47
C THR A 272 -20.77 -11.72 -26.89
N VAL A 273 -21.32 -10.53 -26.63
CA VAL A 273 -22.69 -10.14 -26.98
C VAL A 273 -22.63 -8.79 -27.71
N GLY A 274 -22.77 -8.83 -29.03
CA GLY A 274 -22.59 -7.66 -29.87
C GLY A 274 -21.16 -7.09 -29.73
N PRO A 275 -20.99 -5.79 -29.46
CA PRO A 275 -19.67 -5.16 -29.32
C PRO A 275 -19.06 -5.35 -27.92
N TRP A 276 -19.74 -6.04 -27.00
CA TRP A 276 -19.33 -6.21 -25.62
C TRP A 276 -18.82 -7.62 -25.34
N THR A 277 -17.78 -7.73 -24.53
CA THR A 277 -17.40 -8.99 -23.89
C THR A 277 -17.80 -8.93 -22.42
N TYR A 278 -18.41 -10.02 -21.94
CA TYR A 278 -18.79 -10.19 -20.54
C TYR A 278 -18.04 -11.38 -19.91
N GLU A 279 -17.66 -11.22 -18.66
CA GLU A 279 -17.16 -12.32 -17.81
C GLU A 279 -17.91 -12.40 -16.49
N ILE A 280 -18.26 -13.62 -16.10
CA ILE A 280 -18.71 -13.93 -14.76
C ILE A 280 -17.54 -14.55 -14.00
N ARG A 281 -17.22 -13.98 -12.84
CA ARG A 281 -16.17 -14.47 -11.95
C ARG A 281 -16.73 -14.66 -10.54
N SER A 282 -16.42 -15.79 -9.90
CA SER A 282 -16.83 -16.07 -8.53
C SER A 282 -15.87 -17.04 -7.85
N HIS A 283 -15.72 -16.93 -6.52
CA HIS A 283 -15.01 -17.91 -5.71
C HIS A 283 -15.84 -19.18 -5.49
N THR A 284 -17.17 -19.04 -5.55
CA THR A 284 -18.10 -20.16 -5.45
C THR A 284 -18.46 -20.59 -6.88
N PRO A 285 -18.36 -21.88 -7.22
CA PRO A 285 -18.73 -22.36 -8.56
C PRO A 285 -20.17 -21.97 -8.93
N ILE A 286 -20.37 -21.58 -10.19
CA ILE A 286 -21.70 -21.34 -10.79
C ILE A 286 -21.83 -22.31 -11.97
N ASP A 287 -22.99 -22.94 -12.10
CA ASP A 287 -23.26 -23.83 -13.23
C ASP A 287 -23.12 -23.08 -14.56
N THR A 288 -22.49 -23.73 -15.55
CA THR A 288 -22.24 -23.11 -16.85
C THR A 288 -23.54 -22.70 -17.55
N GLY A 289 -24.61 -23.48 -17.45
CA GLY A 289 -25.90 -23.14 -18.05
C GLY A 289 -26.59 -21.95 -17.38
N ASP A 290 -26.37 -21.76 -16.08
CA ASP A 290 -26.85 -20.55 -15.38
C ASP A 290 -26.00 -19.33 -15.74
N CYS A 291 -24.67 -19.46 -15.87
CA CYS A 291 -23.81 -18.40 -16.40
C CYS A 291 -24.24 -17.94 -17.81
N GLU A 292 -24.48 -18.89 -18.72
CA GLU A 292 -24.98 -18.62 -20.07
C GLU A 292 -26.32 -17.88 -20.03
N ARG A 293 -27.23 -18.31 -19.16
CA ARG A 293 -28.55 -17.67 -19.01
C ARG A 293 -28.45 -16.26 -18.43
N ILE A 294 -27.55 -16.03 -17.48
CA ILE A 294 -27.25 -14.70 -16.93
C ILE A 294 -26.78 -13.78 -18.06
N ILE A 295 -25.76 -14.18 -18.83
CA ILE A 295 -25.24 -13.34 -19.93
C ILE A 295 -26.31 -13.10 -21.00
N ALA A 296 -27.07 -14.12 -21.38
CA ALA A 296 -28.16 -13.97 -22.35
C ALA A 296 -29.26 -13.01 -21.89
N SER A 297 -29.39 -12.79 -20.57
CA SER A 297 -30.37 -11.85 -19.99
C SER A 297 -29.85 -10.42 -19.88
N ILE A 298 -28.56 -10.17 -20.15
CA ILE A 298 -27.97 -8.85 -20.01
C ILE A 298 -28.58 -7.90 -21.04
N VAL A 299 -29.02 -6.73 -20.58
CA VAL A 299 -29.27 -5.58 -21.45
C VAL A 299 -27.94 -4.83 -21.60
N PRO A 300 -27.32 -4.80 -22.79
CA PRO A 300 -26.03 -4.16 -22.98
C PRO A 300 -26.11 -2.65 -22.74
N ALA A 301 -25.03 -2.08 -22.21
CA ALA A 301 -24.88 -0.64 -22.07
C ALA A 301 -24.65 0.02 -23.43
N ASP A 302 -24.91 1.33 -23.49
CA ASP A 302 -24.51 2.16 -24.63
C ASP A 302 -22.98 2.20 -24.74
N LEU A 303 -22.48 2.18 -25.98
CA LEU A 303 -21.05 2.29 -26.24
C LEU A 303 -20.51 3.66 -25.81
N PRO A 304 -19.20 3.75 -25.46
CA PRO A 304 -18.53 5.04 -25.34
C PRO A 304 -18.75 5.89 -26.59
N SER A 305 -18.99 7.19 -26.41
CA SER A 305 -19.21 8.13 -27.51
C SER A 305 -17.96 8.33 -28.37
N THR A 306 -16.78 8.12 -27.78
CA THR A 306 -15.49 8.22 -28.46
C THR A 306 -15.17 6.92 -29.18
N PRO A 307 -14.74 6.96 -30.46
CA PRO A 307 -14.30 5.78 -31.20
C PRO A 307 -13.14 5.02 -30.53
N ALA A 308 -13.08 3.71 -30.74
CA ALA A 308 -12.13 2.82 -30.07
C ALA A 308 -10.66 3.09 -30.43
N ASP A 309 -10.39 3.51 -31.66
CA ASP A 309 -9.06 3.92 -32.13
C ASP A 309 -8.56 5.17 -31.41
N GLN A 310 -9.40 6.19 -31.26
CA GLN A 310 -9.09 7.42 -30.54
C GLN A 310 -8.90 7.18 -29.03
N ILE A 311 -9.72 6.30 -28.43
CA ILE A 311 -9.53 5.89 -27.03
C ILE A 311 -8.18 5.22 -26.85
N ARG A 312 -7.78 4.33 -27.77
CA ARG A 312 -6.50 3.63 -27.70
C ARG A 312 -5.32 4.59 -27.84
N GLU A 313 -5.38 5.47 -28.84
CA GLU A 313 -4.34 6.50 -29.03
C GLU A 313 -4.19 7.40 -27.80
N ALA A 314 -5.31 7.80 -27.17
CA ALA A 314 -5.27 8.61 -25.95
C ALA A 314 -4.66 7.85 -24.75
N ILE A 315 -4.97 6.55 -24.59
CA ILE A 315 -4.38 5.71 -23.54
C ILE A 315 -2.89 5.51 -23.77
N ASP A 316 -2.48 5.23 -25.01
CA ASP A 316 -1.09 5.02 -25.37
C ASP A 316 -0.28 6.32 -25.18
N LEU A 317 -0.85 7.47 -25.54
CA LEU A 317 -0.25 8.79 -25.31
C LEU A 317 -0.08 9.08 -23.81
N GLU A 318 -1.13 8.88 -23.01
CA GLU A 318 -1.04 9.09 -21.56
C GLU A 318 -0.03 8.14 -20.92
N ALA A 319 -0.01 6.87 -21.31
CA ALA A 319 0.97 5.91 -20.82
C ALA A 319 2.40 6.33 -21.18
N ALA A 320 2.62 6.87 -22.38
CA ALA A 320 3.92 7.40 -22.79
C ALA A 320 4.31 8.66 -22.00
N GLU A 321 3.37 9.59 -21.77
CA GLU A 321 3.59 10.78 -20.95
C GLU A 321 3.90 10.42 -19.50
N GLN A 322 3.20 9.45 -18.91
CA GLN A 322 3.46 8.94 -17.57
C GLN A 322 4.83 8.25 -17.48
N ALA A 323 5.20 7.44 -18.48
CA ALA A 323 6.50 6.81 -18.55
C ALA A 323 7.63 7.86 -18.67
N ASP A 324 7.46 8.88 -19.50
CA ASP A 324 8.42 9.97 -19.64
C ASP A 324 8.54 10.80 -18.36
N ALA A 325 7.43 11.13 -17.71
CA ALA A 325 7.42 11.84 -16.43
C ALA A 325 8.10 11.03 -15.33
N LYS A 326 7.85 9.71 -15.28
CA LYS A 326 8.51 8.79 -14.35
C LYS A 326 10.02 8.77 -14.59
N LEU A 327 10.44 8.63 -15.86
CA LEU A 327 11.85 8.66 -16.23
C LEU A 327 12.50 10.00 -15.83
N THR A 328 11.87 11.12 -16.17
CA THR A 328 12.37 12.46 -15.81
C THR A 328 12.53 12.63 -14.29
N ARG A 329 11.58 12.12 -13.50
CA ARG A 329 11.69 12.11 -12.03
C ARG A 329 12.84 11.22 -11.54
N MET A 330 13.05 10.05 -12.14
CA MET A 330 14.16 9.15 -11.79
C MET A 330 15.52 9.82 -12.06
N LEU A 331 15.68 10.41 -13.25
CA LEU A 331 16.90 11.11 -13.67
C LEU A 331 17.24 12.31 -12.80
N GLY A 332 16.26 12.92 -12.14
CA GLY A 332 16.53 13.93 -11.12
C GLY A 332 17.17 15.20 -11.63
N THR A 333 16.78 15.65 -12.82
CA THR A 333 17.31 16.86 -13.46
C THR A 333 17.39 18.03 -12.45
N GLY A 334 18.60 18.60 -12.32
CA GLY A 334 18.91 19.69 -11.41
C GLY A 334 19.47 19.28 -10.03
N ARG A 335 19.45 18.00 -9.65
CA ARG A 335 20.06 17.51 -8.40
C ARG A 335 21.55 17.89 -8.35
N ARG A 336 21.97 18.58 -7.29
CA ARG A 336 23.38 18.98 -7.10
C ARG A 336 24.14 17.86 -6.44
N LEU A 337 25.39 17.64 -6.84
CA LEU A 337 26.22 16.59 -6.27
C LEU A 337 26.42 16.80 -4.76
N ALA A 338 26.66 18.05 -4.35
CA ALA A 338 26.94 18.40 -2.96
C ALA A 338 25.82 18.04 -1.96
N ASP A 339 24.57 17.94 -2.42
CA ASP A 339 23.42 17.59 -1.57
C ASP A 339 23.42 16.11 -1.15
N TYR A 340 24.25 15.29 -1.81
CA TYR A 340 24.35 13.84 -1.61
C TYR A 340 25.71 13.40 -1.04
N LEU A 341 26.59 14.34 -0.67
CA LEU A 341 27.90 14.06 -0.08
C LEU A 341 27.88 14.27 1.44
N GLY A 342 28.76 13.57 2.17
CA GLY A 342 28.95 13.74 3.63
C GLY A 342 27.86 13.12 4.52
N GLY A 343 26.98 12.30 3.94
CA GLY A 343 25.99 11.49 4.65
C GLY A 343 26.55 10.15 5.18
N ASP A 344 25.65 9.23 5.55
CA ASP A 344 25.98 7.89 6.07
C ASP A 344 26.31 6.85 4.97
N GLY A 345 26.28 7.23 3.69
CA GLY A 345 26.75 6.40 2.58
C GLY A 345 25.72 5.46 1.96
N GLY A 346 24.43 5.64 2.24
CA GLY A 346 23.36 4.80 1.71
C GLY A 346 22.89 5.10 0.28
N VAL A 347 23.68 5.78 -0.56
CA VAL A 347 23.27 6.19 -1.92
C VAL A 347 24.31 5.83 -2.98
N SER A 348 23.88 5.17 -4.05
CA SER A 348 24.69 4.86 -5.22
C SER A 348 24.49 5.94 -6.28
N LEU A 349 25.52 6.76 -6.55
CA LEU A 349 25.38 7.94 -7.41
C LEU A 349 25.72 7.63 -8.87
N LEU A 350 24.86 8.05 -9.81
CA LEU A 350 25.18 8.13 -11.25
C LEU A 350 25.30 9.60 -11.66
N ILE A 351 26.53 10.06 -11.86
CA ILE A 351 26.88 11.47 -12.08
C ILE A 351 27.05 11.71 -13.56
N ARG A 352 26.24 12.62 -14.13
CA ARG A 352 26.40 13.05 -15.51
C ARG A 352 27.52 14.08 -15.61
N THR A 353 28.51 13.81 -16.45
CA THR A 353 29.64 14.73 -16.70
C THR A 353 29.76 15.15 -18.16
N ASP A 354 29.04 14.51 -19.08
CA ASP A 354 28.88 14.97 -20.47
C ASP A 354 27.44 15.39 -20.76
N PHE A 355 27.26 16.64 -21.19
CA PHE A 355 25.98 17.28 -21.53
C PHE A 355 25.80 17.53 -23.04
N SER A 356 26.56 16.85 -23.90
CA SER A 356 26.52 17.03 -25.36
C SER A 356 25.27 16.42 -26.02
N ASP A 357 24.67 15.39 -25.42
CA ASP A 357 23.45 14.76 -25.92
C ASP A 357 22.55 14.31 -24.75
N ASP A 358 21.40 14.97 -24.60
CA ASP A 358 20.41 14.65 -23.56
C ASP A 358 19.68 13.33 -23.83
N ALA A 359 19.45 12.98 -25.10
CA ALA A 359 18.74 11.75 -25.44
C ALA A 359 19.59 10.53 -25.11
N LYS A 360 20.89 10.59 -25.41
CA LYS A 360 21.85 9.53 -25.11
C LYS A 360 22.10 9.36 -23.61
N TRP A 361 22.11 10.45 -22.86
CA TRP A 361 22.11 10.38 -21.39
C TRP A 361 20.87 9.66 -20.84
N ARG A 362 19.66 10.06 -21.30
CA ARG A 362 18.40 9.42 -20.89
C ARG A 362 18.40 7.93 -21.21
N GLU A 363 18.88 7.55 -22.39
CA GLU A 363 19.01 6.16 -22.84
C GLU A 363 19.95 5.35 -21.93
N ALA A 364 21.17 5.84 -21.69
CA ALA A 364 22.16 5.15 -20.87
C ALA A 364 21.69 4.98 -19.42
N ALA A 365 21.16 6.04 -18.80
CA ALA A 365 20.68 6.00 -17.43
C ALA A 365 19.44 5.12 -17.26
N ALA A 366 18.49 5.16 -18.21
CA ALA A 366 17.33 4.27 -18.19
C ALA A 366 17.74 2.80 -18.31
N ALA A 367 18.69 2.49 -19.20
CA ALA A 367 19.21 1.14 -19.37
C ALA A 367 19.97 0.64 -18.13
N ALA A 368 20.69 1.51 -17.43
CA ALA A 368 21.44 1.18 -16.22
C ALA A 368 20.54 0.81 -15.02
N MET A 369 19.35 1.42 -14.94
CA MET A 369 18.37 1.17 -13.89
C MET A 369 17.31 0.13 -14.29
N ALA A 370 17.37 -0.40 -15.52
CA ALA A 370 16.45 -1.44 -15.95
C ALA A 370 16.71 -2.73 -15.15
N PRO A 371 15.66 -3.55 -14.90
CA PRO A 371 15.86 -4.88 -14.34
C PRO A 371 16.79 -5.73 -15.22
N GLY A 372 17.49 -6.67 -14.61
CA GLY A 372 18.31 -7.65 -15.31
C GLY A 372 17.49 -8.51 -16.27
N GLU A 373 18.17 -9.29 -17.11
CA GLU A 373 17.53 -10.18 -18.06
C GLU A 373 17.47 -11.63 -17.56
N GLY A 374 16.48 -12.39 -18.03
CA GLY A 374 16.37 -13.83 -17.77
C GLY A 374 16.20 -14.15 -16.29
N GLU A 375 17.09 -14.99 -15.74
CA GLU A 375 17.07 -15.39 -14.32
C GLU A 375 17.40 -14.23 -13.36
N ASN A 376 17.87 -13.09 -13.89
CA ASN A 376 18.22 -11.91 -13.10
C ASN A 376 17.16 -10.80 -13.15
N SER A 377 15.95 -11.08 -13.63
CA SER A 377 14.87 -10.08 -13.75
C SER A 377 14.41 -9.47 -12.42
N ASP A 378 14.77 -10.11 -11.30
CA ASP A 378 14.45 -9.64 -9.96
C ASP A 378 15.49 -8.65 -9.42
N PHE A 379 16.58 -8.38 -10.15
CA PHE A 379 17.64 -7.46 -9.76
C PHE A 379 17.64 -6.20 -10.63
N SER A 380 17.87 -5.04 -10.01
CA SER A 380 18.04 -3.74 -10.67
C SER A 380 18.99 -2.88 -9.84
N ALA A 381 19.76 -1.99 -10.46
CA ALA A 381 20.62 -1.05 -9.73
C ALA A 381 19.80 0.10 -9.13
N ASP A 382 20.02 0.41 -7.85
CA ASP A 382 19.38 1.55 -7.17
C ASP A 382 20.21 2.83 -7.31
N LEU A 383 20.11 3.47 -8.48
CA LEU A 383 20.94 4.62 -8.82
C LEU A 383 20.24 5.96 -8.56
N THR A 384 20.91 6.84 -7.82
CA THR A 384 20.56 8.26 -7.72
C THR A 384 21.28 9.04 -8.80
N CYS A 385 20.55 9.40 -9.86
CA CYS A 385 21.07 10.23 -10.94
C CYS A 385 21.33 11.68 -10.48
N ILE A 386 22.50 12.22 -10.80
CA ILE A 386 22.94 13.60 -10.58
C ILE A 386 23.14 14.28 -11.94
N ASP A 387 22.08 14.92 -12.43
CA ASP A 387 22.02 15.60 -13.73
C ASP A 387 22.05 17.12 -13.53
N ASN A 388 23.25 17.67 -13.30
CA ASN A 388 23.46 19.11 -13.10
C ASN A 388 24.67 19.62 -13.90
N PRO A 389 24.52 20.67 -14.73
CA PRO A 389 25.60 21.22 -15.56
C PRO A 389 26.86 21.65 -14.80
N GLU A 390 26.81 21.83 -13.47
CA GLU A 390 27.99 22.08 -12.63
C GLU A 390 29.03 20.94 -12.66
N ASN A 391 28.62 19.75 -13.09
CA ASN A 391 29.46 18.57 -13.23
C ASN A 391 30.01 18.40 -14.66
N ASN A 392 29.68 19.29 -15.60
CA ASN A 392 30.13 19.17 -16.98
C ASN A 392 31.68 19.19 -17.05
N GLY A 393 32.26 18.12 -17.58
CA GLY A 393 33.72 17.92 -17.65
C GLY A 393 34.39 17.65 -16.30
N LEU A 394 33.64 17.26 -15.25
CA LEU A 394 34.20 16.93 -13.95
C LEU A 394 35.20 15.77 -14.06
N SER A 395 36.45 16.01 -13.65
CA SER A 395 37.49 15.00 -13.69
C SER A 395 37.42 14.08 -12.45
N ILE A 396 37.98 12.87 -12.56
CA ILE A 396 38.04 11.92 -11.42
C ILE A 396 38.81 12.51 -10.22
N PRO A 397 39.99 13.14 -10.39
CA PRO A 397 40.68 13.77 -9.26
C PRO A 397 39.85 14.85 -8.57
N ASP A 398 39.16 15.72 -9.34
CA ASP A 398 38.29 16.76 -8.78
C ASP A 398 37.08 16.14 -8.05
N LEU A 399 36.54 15.03 -8.58
CA LEU A 399 35.45 14.30 -7.95
C LEU A 399 35.89 13.68 -6.61
N ILE A 400 37.06 13.04 -6.57
CA ILE A 400 37.64 12.48 -5.35
C ILE A 400 37.87 13.58 -4.31
N GLU A 401 38.41 14.73 -4.73
CA GLU A 401 38.60 15.88 -3.83
C GLU A 401 37.27 16.40 -3.27
N ARG A 402 36.22 16.46 -4.09
CA ARG A 402 34.87 16.87 -3.65
C ARG A 402 34.24 15.90 -2.66
N ILE A 403 34.43 14.59 -2.83
CA ILE A 403 33.88 13.55 -1.95
C ILE A 403 34.61 13.56 -0.59
N GLY A 404 35.94 13.72 -0.59
CA GLY A 404 36.76 13.62 0.62
C GLY A 404 36.76 12.19 1.20
N ASP A 405 37.13 12.00 2.46
CA ASP A 405 37.33 10.65 3.03
C ASP A 405 36.03 9.98 3.55
N HIS A 406 34.88 10.55 3.22
CA HIS A 406 33.57 10.06 3.64
C HIS A 406 32.86 9.34 2.47
N PRO A 407 31.84 8.51 2.75
CA PRO A 407 31.02 7.93 1.70
C PRO A 407 30.42 8.99 0.74
N PRO A 408 30.12 8.61 -0.51
CA PRO A 408 30.15 7.24 -1.05
C PRO A 408 31.57 6.74 -1.35
N TYR A 409 31.79 5.42 -1.20
CA TYR A 409 33.09 4.76 -1.49
C TYR A 409 33.19 4.20 -2.91
N TYR A 410 32.14 4.35 -3.70
CA TYR A 410 32.17 4.17 -5.13
C TYR A 410 31.14 5.12 -5.75
N VAL A 411 31.36 5.51 -7.00
CA VAL A 411 30.41 6.32 -7.78
C VAL A 411 30.43 5.87 -9.23
N PHE A 412 29.36 6.18 -9.95
CA PHE A 412 29.24 5.92 -11.37
C PHE A 412 29.22 7.25 -12.13
N ILE A 413 29.89 7.29 -13.28
CA ILE A 413 30.02 8.48 -14.12
C ILE A 413 29.51 8.16 -15.53
N ALA A 414 28.60 9.00 -16.01
CA ALA A 414 28.24 9.06 -17.42
C ALA A 414 29.06 10.16 -18.11
N ASP A 415 30.20 9.75 -18.67
CA ASP A 415 31.16 10.61 -19.34
C ASP A 415 30.98 10.58 -20.87
N HIS A 416 31.90 11.24 -21.59
CA HIS A 416 31.85 11.31 -23.04
C HIS A 416 31.78 9.95 -23.74
N THR A 417 32.47 8.94 -23.20
CA THR A 417 32.44 7.60 -23.79
C THR A 417 31.10 6.94 -23.52
N THR A 418 30.53 7.11 -22.33
CA THR A 418 29.15 6.66 -22.04
C THR A 418 28.15 7.26 -23.04
N ILE A 419 28.29 8.54 -23.39
CA ILE A 419 27.35 9.22 -24.31
C ILE A 419 27.56 8.80 -25.78
N THR A 420 28.80 8.61 -26.22
CA THR A 420 29.13 8.43 -27.65
C THR A 420 29.29 6.99 -28.09
N ASP A 421 29.63 6.07 -27.18
CA ASP A 421 29.80 4.66 -27.49
C ASP A 421 28.44 3.95 -27.58
N PRO A 422 28.20 3.10 -28.61
CA PRO A 422 26.94 2.37 -28.76
C PRO A 422 26.58 1.43 -27.61
N GLU A 423 27.56 0.92 -26.84
CA GLU A 423 27.30 0.07 -25.67
C GLU A 423 26.98 0.87 -24.40
N HIS A 424 27.08 2.21 -24.45
CA HIS A 424 26.86 3.12 -23.33
C HIS A 424 27.59 2.72 -22.03
N PRO A 425 28.88 2.33 -22.07
CA PRO A 425 29.58 1.85 -20.89
C PRO A 425 29.77 2.97 -19.86
N ILE A 426 29.20 2.77 -18.67
CA ILE A 426 29.25 3.70 -17.53
C ILE A 426 30.55 3.48 -16.77
N LEU A 427 31.21 4.55 -16.38
CA LEU A 427 32.48 4.47 -15.66
C LEU A 427 32.22 4.34 -14.15
N ALA A 428 32.45 3.17 -13.59
CA ALA A 428 32.53 2.99 -12.14
C ALA A 428 33.89 3.51 -11.64
N VAL A 429 33.88 4.20 -10.50
CA VAL A 429 35.06 4.78 -9.87
C VAL A 429 35.06 4.40 -8.40
N ASP A 430 36.17 3.82 -7.95
CA ASP A 430 36.43 3.58 -6.53
C ASP A 430 36.80 4.91 -5.86
N THR A 431 36.05 5.30 -4.84
CA THR A 431 36.28 6.53 -4.06
C THR A 431 36.62 6.23 -2.60
N GLY A 432 36.71 4.95 -2.23
CA GLY A 432 37.07 4.46 -0.91
C GLY A 432 38.46 4.91 -0.47
N PRO A 433 38.68 5.12 0.84
CA PRO A 433 40.03 5.39 1.34
C PRO A 433 40.93 4.15 1.17
N GLU A 434 42.22 4.40 0.91
CA GLU A 434 43.22 3.36 0.62
C GLU A 434 43.36 2.31 1.74
N ASP A 435 42.93 2.64 2.96
CA ASP A 435 42.94 1.75 4.13
C ASP A 435 42.02 0.52 3.98
N PHE A 436 41.07 0.55 3.03
CA PHE A 436 40.22 -0.60 2.69
C PHE A 436 40.88 -1.60 1.73
N GLY A 437 42.15 -1.40 1.36
CA GLY A 437 42.90 -2.33 0.50
C GLY A 437 42.66 -2.13 -1.00
N SER A 438 41.85 -1.15 -1.38
CA SER A 438 41.57 -0.80 -2.78
C SER A 438 42.40 0.40 -3.27
N THR A 439 42.55 0.52 -4.59
CA THR A 439 43.27 1.67 -5.17
C THR A 439 42.30 2.81 -5.40
N ARG A 440 42.31 3.81 -4.52
CA ARG A 440 41.44 4.99 -4.66
C ARG A 440 41.59 5.64 -6.03
N GLY A 441 40.47 5.86 -6.72
CA GLY A 441 40.42 6.37 -8.09
C GLY A 441 40.62 5.32 -9.17
N GLN A 442 40.70 4.04 -8.83
CA GLN A 442 40.61 2.94 -9.78
C GLN A 442 39.25 2.96 -10.48
N THR A 443 39.24 2.56 -11.75
CA THR A 443 38.03 2.61 -12.57
C THR A 443 37.84 1.35 -13.38
N VAL A 444 36.58 1.05 -13.67
CA VAL A 444 36.17 0.02 -14.62
C VAL A 444 34.94 0.52 -15.37
N ARG A 445 34.85 0.21 -16.67
CA ARG A 445 33.64 0.51 -17.44
C ARG A 445 32.66 -0.64 -17.34
N VAL A 446 31.38 -0.34 -17.20
CA VAL A 446 30.31 -1.33 -16.98
C VAL A 446 29.22 -1.09 -18.01
N ILE A 447 28.83 -2.12 -18.77
CA ILE A 447 27.68 -1.98 -19.66
C ILE A 447 26.38 -1.82 -18.83
N PRO A 448 25.39 -1.04 -19.30
CA PRO A 448 24.17 -0.78 -18.55
C PRO A 448 23.47 -2.04 -18.02
N SER A 449 23.41 -3.11 -18.81
CA SER A 449 22.74 -4.38 -18.42
C SER A 449 23.43 -5.14 -17.26
N GLN A 450 24.63 -4.73 -16.86
CA GLN A 450 25.38 -5.32 -15.75
C GLN A 450 25.52 -4.38 -14.55
N MET A 451 24.89 -3.20 -14.59
CA MET A 451 24.97 -2.21 -13.52
C MET A 451 24.42 -2.74 -12.19
N TRP A 452 23.34 -3.53 -12.22
CA TRP A 452 22.77 -4.14 -11.02
C TRP A 452 23.76 -5.07 -10.32
N SER A 453 24.63 -5.76 -11.07
CA SER A 453 25.61 -6.68 -10.50
C SER A 453 26.67 -5.91 -9.72
N VAL A 454 27.19 -4.82 -10.29
CA VAL A 454 28.21 -3.99 -9.66
C VAL A 454 27.62 -3.23 -8.47
N GLU A 455 26.50 -2.53 -8.67
CA GLU A 455 25.89 -1.68 -7.64
C GLU A 455 25.43 -2.50 -6.43
N ASN A 456 24.67 -3.58 -6.63
CA ASN A 456 24.18 -4.40 -5.51
C ASN A 456 25.31 -5.00 -4.67
N ASN A 457 26.41 -5.41 -5.30
CA ASN A 457 27.54 -6.01 -4.58
C ASN A 457 28.35 -4.98 -3.81
N LEU A 458 28.65 -3.82 -4.43
CA LEU A 458 29.41 -2.76 -3.78
C LEU A 458 28.60 -2.09 -2.65
N SER A 459 27.29 -1.90 -2.83
CA SER A 459 26.42 -1.25 -1.84
C SER A 459 26.27 -2.03 -0.54
N ILE A 460 26.36 -3.36 -0.60
CA ILE A 460 26.30 -4.23 0.59
C ILE A 460 27.66 -4.81 0.98
N SER A 461 28.73 -4.39 0.30
CA SER A 461 30.10 -4.88 0.51
C SER A 461 30.21 -6.42 0.40
N ASN A 462 29.53 -7.01 -0.58
CA ASN A 462 29.60 -8.45 -0.84
C ASN A 462 30.80 -8.84 -1.71
N MET A 463 31.27 -7.94 -2.58
CA MET A 463 32.47 -8.09 -3.41
C MET A 463 33.28 -6.79 -3.41
N ASP A 464 34.57 -6.92 -3.67
CA ASP A 464 35.49 -5.79 -3.75
C ASP A 464 35.55 -5.20 -5.17
N PHE A 465 35.97 -3.94 -5.29
CA PHE A 465 35.97 -3.22 -6.57
C PHE A 465 36.96 -3.82 -7.59
N ASP A 466 38.09 -4.34 -7.13
CA ASP A 466 39.14 -4.95 -7.94
C ASP A 466 38.65 -6.20 -8.69
N GLU A 467 37.76 -6.99 -8.09
CA GLU A 467 37.16 -8.16 -8.73
C GLU A 467 36.44 -7.80 -10.05
N PHE A 468 35.78 -6.64 -10.10
CA PHE A 468 35.13 -6.15 -11.33
C PHE A 468 36.14 -5.65 -12.35
N VAL A 469 37.24 -5.03 -11.89
CA VAL A 469 38.33 -4.56 -12.76
C VAL A 469 39.05 -5.75 -13.39
N GLU A 470 39.33 -6.79 -12.63
CA GLU A 470 39.98 -8.02 -13.10
C GLU A 470 39.10 -8.83 -14.05
N SER A 471 37.78 -8.75 -13.87
CA SER A 471 36.79 -9.43 -14.73
C SER A 471 36.41 -8.63 -15.97
N ALA A 472 36.92 -7.41 -16.14
CA ALA A 472 36.68 -6.62 -17.33
C ALA A 472 37.29 -7.28 -18.58
N GLY A 473 36.64 -7.09 -19.73
CA GLY A 473 37.16 -7.58 -21.01
C GLY A 473 38.49 -6.92 -21.39
N PRO A 474 39.14 -7.38 -22.49
CA PRO A 474 40.40 -6.79 -22.96
C PRO A 474 40.33 -5.30 -23.32
N ASP A 475 39.13 -4.78 -23.54
CA ASP A 475 38.80 -3.38 -23.79
C ASP A 475 38.54 -2.57 -22.50
N GLY A 476 38.66 -3.20 -21.33
CA GLY A 476 38.43 -2.58 -20.02
C GLY A 476 36.95 -2.44 -19.64
N VAL A 477 36.05 -3.14 -20.35
CA VAL A 477 34.61 -3.10 -20.11
C VAL A 477 34.11 -4.41 -19.50
N TYR A 478 33.53 -4.31 -18.30
CA TYR A 478 32.85 -5.39 -17.60
C TYR A 478 31.49 -5.68 -18.23
N ARG A 479 31.28 -6.95 -18.60
CA ARG A 479 30.06 -7.48 -19.24
C ARG A 479 29.46 -8.68 -18.51
N GLY A 480 29.81 -8.87 -17.23
CA GLY A 480 29.48 -10.03 -16.43
C GLY A 480 30.69 -10.94 -16.18
N PHE A 481 30.53 -11.89 -15.25
CA PHE A 481 31.53 -12.90 -14.91
C PHE A 481 31.55 -14.10 -15.87
#